data_AF-A0A0C9W050-F1
#
_entry.id   AF-A0A0C9W050-F1
#
_cell.length_a   1.000
_cell.length_b   1.000
_cell.length_c   1.000
_cell.angle_alpha   90.00
_cell.angle_beta   90.00
_cell.angle_gamma   90.00
#
_symmetry.space_group_name_H-M   'P 1'
#
loop_
_entity.id
_entity.type
_entity.pdbx_description
1 polymer ?
#
loop_
_entity_poly.entity_id
_entity_poly.type
_entity_poly.pdbx_seq_one_letter_code
_entity_poly.pdbx_strand_id
1 'polypeptide(L)'
;MHPQLTDKRISKLLSLYPSKYALTDFLCIVCKDFIEALERCHSEWWGARFIGTCNQTKHELNMCLRRERLERQTQNQIVAKERKERREAAWKDLTGEEA
;
A
#
# COMPACT_ATOMS: atom_id res chain seq x y z
N MET A 1 -5.08 -8.91 18.93
CA MET A 1 -6.16 -8.82 17.92
C MET A 1 -6.58 -7.36 17.80
N HIS A 2 -6.50 -6.75 16.61
CA HIS A 2 -7.00 -5.39 16.36
C HIS A 2 -8.35 -5.50 15.63
N PRO A 3 -9.48 -5.13 16.24
CA PRO A 3 -10.80 -5.28 15.62
C PRO A 3 -11.21 -3.92 15.04
N GLN A 4 -10.93 -3.64 13.76
CA GLN A 4 -11.57 -2.51 13.03
C GLN A 4 -11.69 -2.75 11.51
N LEU A 5 -11.63 -3.99 11.05
CA LEU A 5 -12.07 -4.34 9.70
C LEU A 5 -13.24 -5.29 9.84
N THR A 6 -14.39 -4.72 10.17
CA THR A 6 -15.64 -5.46 10.10
C THR A 6 -15.88 -5.82 8.63
N ASP A 7 -15.81 -7.13 8.39
CA ASP A 7 -16.02 -7.93 7.18
C ASP A 7 -17.00 -7.33 6.14
N LYS A 8 -18.03 -6.63 6.62
CA LYS A 8 -19.10 -6.03 5.81
C LYS A 8 -18.64 -4.92 4.85
N ARG A 9 -17.52 -4.24 5.09
CA ARG A 9 -16.98 -3.23 4.14
C ARG A 9 -16.20 -3.84 2.98
N ILE A 10 -15.58 -5.01 3.19
CA ILE A 10 -14.82 -5.72 2.13
C ILE A 10 -15.81 -6.34 1.13
N SER A 11 -16.88 -6.95 1.64
CA SER A 11 -17.94 -7.55 0.80
C SER A 11 -18.60 -6.56 -0.15
N LYS A 12 -18.85 -5.32 0.29
CA LYS A 12 -19.42 -4.26 -0.58
C LYS A 12 -18.42 -3.73 -1.62
N LEU A 13 -17.11 -3.90 -1.40
CA LEU A 13 -16.05 -3.51 -2.33
C LEU A 13 -15.83 -4.59 -3.43
N LEU A 14 -16.00 -5.87 -3.09
CA LEU A 14 -15.83 -6.99 -4.01
C LEU A 14 -17.00 -7.17 -4.99
N SER A 15 -18.21 -6.73 -4.65
CA SER A 15 -19.39 -6.90 -5.51
C SER A 15 -19.51 -5.89 -6.66
N LEU A 16 -18.66 -4.86 -6.70
CA LEU A 16 -18.71 -3.80 -7.70
C LEU A 16 -17.56 -3.84 -8.72
N TYR A 17 -16.62 -4.80 -8.62
CA TYR A 17 -15.45 -4.88 -9.49
C TYR A 17 -15.32 -6.25 -10.17
N PRO A 18 -15.93 -6.44 -11.35
CA PRO A 18 -15.66 -7.59 -12.15
C PRO A 18 -14.35 -7.39 -12.92
N SER A 19 -13.57 -8.47 -13.01
CA SER A 19 -12.65 -8.76 -14.12
C SER A 19 -11.32 -7.98 -14.23
N LYS A 20 -10.27 -8.70 -13.82
CA LYS A 20 -8.93 -8.85 -14.45
C LYS A 20 -7.95 -7.69 -14.55
N TYR A 21 -8.34 -6.41 -14.48
CA TYR A 21 -7.39 -5.28 -14.57
C TYR A 21 -7.75 -4.06 -13.70
N ALA A 22 -8.48 -4.23 -12.59
CA ALA A 22 -9.07 -3.11 -11.86
C ALA A 22 -8.51 -2.91 -10.44
N LEU A 23 -7.20 -3.09 -10.26
CA LEU A 23 -6.46 -2.67 -9.05
C LEU A 23 -5.22 -1.83 -9.40
N THR A 24 -5.02 -1.49 -10.68
CA THR A 24 -3.83 -0.79 -11.19
C THR A 24 -4.03 0.71 -11.41
N ASP A 25 -5.26 1.23 -11.38
CA ASP A 25 -5.48 2.64 -11.78
C ASP A 25 -5.24 3.65 -10.65
N PHE A 26 -5.22 3.20 -9.39
CA PHE A 26 -4.78 4.01 -8.23
C PHE A 26 -3.32 3.74 -7.84
N LEU A 27 -2.55 3.09 -8.73
CA LEU A 27 -1.19 2.65 -8.48
C LEU A 27 -0.23 3.85 -8.57
N CYS A 28 0.00 4.49 -7.41
CA CYS A 28 1.18 5.31 -7.09
C CYS A 28 1.69 6.20 -8.24
N ILE A 29 1.11 7.40 -8.37
CA ILE A 29 1.63 8.49 -9.23
C ILE A 29 3.15 8.66 -9.06
N VAL A 30 3.67 8.45 -7.85
CA VAL A 30 5.10 8.58 -7.52
C VAL A 30 6.01 7.63 -8.32
N CYS A 31 5.57 6.40 -8.61
CA CYS A 31 6.38 5.42 -9.35
C CYS A 31 5.96 5.27 -10.82
N LYS A 32 5.12 6.16 -11.34
CA LYS A 32 4.54 6.10 -12.70
C LYS A 32 5.60 5.95 -13.78
N ASP A 33 6.67 6.75 -13.72
CA ASP A 33 7.71 6.74 -14.74
C ASP A 33 8.46 5.40 -14.81
N PHE A 34 8.68 4.74 -13.65
CA PHE A 34 9.30 3.42 -13.58
C PHE A 34 8.36 2.32 -14.09
N ILE A 35 7.05 2.48 -13.89
CA ILE A 35 6.03 1.56 -14.41
C ILE A 35 5.99 1.67 -15.94
N GLU A 36 5.91 2.89 -16.48
CA GLU A 36 5.93 3.13 -17.93
C GLU A 36 7.20 2.62 -18.58
N ALA A 37 8.36 2.81 -17.95
CA ALA A 37 9.62 2.27 -18.46
C ALA A 37 9.61 0.73 -18.53
N LEU A 38 9.05 0.06 -17.51
CA LEU A 38 8.95 -1.40 -17.49
C LEU A 38 7.92 -1.91 -18.51
N GLU A 39 6.82 -1.19 -18.70
CA GLU A 39 5.82 -1.49 -19.73
C GLU A 39 6.39 -1.35 -21.15
N ARG A 40 7.16 -0.29 -21.41
CA ARG A 40 7.88 -0.12 -22.68
C ARG A 40 8.78 -1.32 -22.95
N CYS A 41 9.60 -1.74 -21.97
CA CYS A 41 10.47 -2.91 -22.12
C CYS A 41 9.68 -4.22 -22.39
N HIS A 42 8.52 -4.40 -21.74
CA HIS A 42 7.65 -5.54 -22.03
C HIS A 42 6.97 -5.47 -23.41
N SER A 43 6.77 -4.27 -23.96
CA SER A 43 6.12 -4.05 -25.26
C SER A 43 7.04 -4.23 -26.46
N GLU A 44 8.36 -4.22 -26.26
CA GLU A 44 9.36 -4.33 -27.34
C GLU A 44 9.32 -5.67 -28.07
N TRP A 45 9.10 -6.78 -27.35
CA TRP A 45 9.01 -8.11 -27.92
C TRP A 45 8.28 -9.08 -26.99
N TRP A 46 7.58 -10.05 -27.58
CA TRP A 46 6.73 -11.02 -26.86
C TRP A 46 7.45 -11.83 -25.77
N GLY A 47 8.77 -11.98 -25.86
CA GLY A 47 9.62 -12.73 -24.92
C GLY A 47 10.30 -11.91 -23.82
N ALA A 48 10.22 -10.57 -23.84
CA ALA A 48 10.99 -9.68 -22.94
C ALA A 48 10.85 -10.01 -21.46
N ARG A 49 9.61 -10.37 -21.09
CA ARG A 49 9.25 -10.70 -19.71
C ARG A 49 10.02 -11.89 -19.15
N PHE A 50 10.43 -12.82 -20.00
CA PHE A 50 10.93 -14.13 -19.59
C PHE A 50 12.45 -14.25 -19.68
N ILE A 51 13.08 -13.46 -20.55
CA ILE A 51 14.52 -13.55 -20.85
C ILE A 51 15.35 -12.74 -19.84
N GLY A 52 14.71 -11.89 -19.03
CA GLY A 52 15.37 -11.10 -17.99
C GLY A 52 16.01 -9.80 -18.51
N THR A 53 15.79 -9.43 -19.77
CA THR A 53 16.27 -8.18 -20.37
C THR A 53 15.75 -6.94 -19.63
N CYS A 54 14.55 -7.03 -19.05
CA CYS A 54 13.93 -5.93 -18.30
C CYS A 54 14.31 -5.88 -16.80
N ASN A 55 15.31 -6.65 -16.34
CA ASN A 55 15.62 -6.77 -14.91
C ASN A 55 16.12 -5.47 -14.28
N GLN A 56 16.88 -4.66 -15.02
CA GLN A 56 17.37 -3.37 -14.53
C GLN A 56 16.21 -2.40 -14.26
N THR A 57 15.34 -2.18 -15.24
CA THR A 57 14.15 -1.34 -15.12
C THR A 57 13.20 -1.85 -14.03
N LYS A 58 13.04 -3.18 -13.92
CA LYS A 58 12.28 -3.81 -12.83
C LYS A 58 12.90 -3.53 -11.45
N HIS A 59 14.23 -3.54 -11.35
CA HIS A 59 14.92 -3.23 -10.11
C HIS A 59 14.64 -1.79 -9.66
N GLU A 60 14.72 -0.83 -10.59
CA GLU A 60 14.42 0.58 -10.32
C GLU A 60 12.98 0.79 -9.83
N LEU A 61 12.01 0.14 -10.48
CA LEU A 61 10.62 0.12 -10.01
C LEU A 61 10.50 -0.45 -8.59
N ASN A 62 11.17 -1.58 -8.31
CA ASN A 62 11.15 -2.17 -6.97
C ASN A 62 11.74 -1.24 -5.91
N MET A 63 12.78 -0.48 -6.24
CA MET A 63 13.37 0.49 -5.33
C MET A 63 12.41 1.64 -5.04
N CYS A 64 11.67 2.13 -6.04
CA CYS A 64 10.62 3.13 -5.85
C CYS A 64 9.52 2.59 -4.92
N LEU A 65 8.96 1.42 -5.23
CA LEU A 65 7.89 0.80 -4.44
C LEU A 65 8.34 0.46 -3.01
N ARG A 66 9.63 0.15 -2.81
CA ARG A 66 10.20 -0.07 -1.48
C ARG A 66 10.19 1.19 -0.63
N ARG A 67 10.54 2.35 -1.21
CA ARG A 67 10.50 3.66 -0.54
C ARG A 67 9.07 4.03 -0.15
N GLU A 68 8.14 3.96 -1.10
CA GLU A 68 6.71 4.19 -0.86
C GLU A 68 6.17 3.34 0.30
N ARG A 69 6.54 2.06 0.36
CA ARG A 69 6.15 1.17 1.45
C ARG A 69 6.70 1.64 2.80
N LEU A 70 7.95 2.08 2.86
CA LEU A 70 8.59 2.56 4.09
C LEU A 70 7.97 3.87 4.58
N GLU A 71 7.66 4.78 3.66
CA GLU A 71 7.00 6.05 3.99
C GLU A 71 5.61 5.79 4.58
N ARG A 72 4.79 4.96 3.92
CA ARG A 72 3.49 4.55 4.46
C ARG A 72 3.62 3.84 5.80
N GLN A 73 4.63 2.99 5.98
CA GLN A 73 4.86 2.31 7.25
C GLN A 73 5.18 3.31 8.36
N THR A 74 6.03 4.29 8.09
CA THR A 74 6.38 5.36 9.04
C THR A 74 5.16 6.17 9.43
N GLN A 75 4.34 6.59 8.46
CA GLN A 75 3.10 7.33 8.73
C GLN A 75 2.12 6.50 9.57
N ASN A 76 1.96 5.22 9.24
CA ASN A 76 1.11 4.32 10.01
C ASN A 76 1.62 4.13 11.45
N GLN A 77 2.94 4.11 11.65
CA GLN A 77 3.54 4.04 13.00
C GLN A 77 3.25 5.31 13.81
N ILE A 78 3.36 6.49 13.20
CA ILE A 78 3.04 7.77 13.86
C ILE A 78 1.56 7.78 14.28
N VAL A 79 0.66 7.52 13.34
CA VAL A 79 -0.79 7.47 13.61
C VAL A 79 -1.15 6.40 14.65
N ALA A 80 -0.45 5.26 14.65
CA ALA A 80 -0.67 4.22 15.65
C ALA A 80 -0.25 4.67 17.07
N LYS A 81 0.83 5.44 17.20
CA LYS A 81 1.26 6.03 18.47
C LYS A 81 0.25 7.06 18.97
N GLU A 82 -0.17 7.99 18.13
CA GLU A 82 -1.20 8.99 18.49
C GLU A 82 -2.51 8.33 18.95
N ARG A 83 -2.94 7.27 18.26
CA ARG A 83 -4.11 6.49 18.65
C ARG A 83 -3.92 5.73 19.95
N LYS A 84 -2.69 5.30 20.26
CA LYS A 84 -2.37 4.64 21.53
C LYS A 84 -2.45 5.65 22.67
N GLU A 85 -1.79 6.79 22.54
CA GLU A 85 -1.79 7.87 23.54
C GLU A 85 -3.21 8.38 23.81
N ARG A 86 -4.02 8.60 22.77
CA ARG A 86 -5.43 9.00 22.93
C ARG A 86 -6.25 7.96 23.70
N ARG A 87 -6.04 6.66 23.44
CA ARG A 87 -6.74 5.59 24.15
C ARG A 87 -6.31 5.51 25.60
N GLU A 88 -5.02 5.69 25.88
CA GLU A 88 -4.50 5.68 27.25
C GLU A 88 -4.99 6.88 28.05
N ALA A 89 -5.02 8.08 27.45
CA ALA A 89 -5.61 9.27 28.07
C ALA A 89 -7.10 9.05 28.40
N ALA A 90 -7.90 8.63 27.42
CA ALA A 90 -9.32 8.35 27.63
C ALA A 90 -9.57 7.24 28.67
N TRP A 91 -8.66 6.27 28.79
CA TRP A 91 -8.77 5.23 29.82
C TRP A 91 -8.55 5.80 31.23
N LYS A 92 -7.53 6.65 31.41
CA LYS A 92 -7.25 7.32 32.70
C LYS A 92 -8.42 8.18 33.16
N ASP A 93 -9.01 8.95 32.24
CA ASP A 93 -10.17 9.80 32.54
C ASP A 93 -11.38 8.98 33.03
N LEU A 94 -11.56 7.76 32.52
CA LEU A 94 -12.68 6.87 32.89
C LEU A 94 -12.46 6.15 34.22
N THR A 95 -11.22 5.82 34.58
CA THR A 95 -10.92 5.06 35.80
C THR A 95 -10.82 5.92 37.05
N GLY A 96 -10.93 7.25 36.95
CA GLY A 96 -10.98 8.16 38.10
C GLY A 96 -9.70 8.15 38.94
N GLU A 97 -8.58 7.71 38.36
CA GLU A 97 -7.27 7.74 39.02
C GLU A 97 -6.69 9.14 38.85
N GLU A 98 -7.30 10.10 39.57
CA GLU A 98 -6.73 11.40 39.83
C GLU A 98 -5.42 11.18 40.61
N ALA A 99 -4.30 11.55 39.99
CA ALA A 99 -2.97 11.47 40.58
C ALA A 99 -2.81 12.44 41.75
#